data_AF-A0A345ILP3-F1
#
_entry.id   AF-A0A345ILP3-F1
#
_cell.length_a   1.000
_cell.length_b   1.000
_cell.length_c   1.000
_cell.angle_alpha   90.00
_cell.angle_beta   90.00
_cell.angle_gamma   90.00
#
_symmetry.space_group_name_H-M   'P 1'
#
loop_
_entity.id
_entity.type
_entity.pdbx_description
1 polymer ?
#
loop_
_entity_poly.entity_id
_entity_poly.type
_entity_poly.pdbx_seq_one_letter_code
_entity_poly.pdbx_strand_id
1 'polypeptide(L)'
;MTATGPREGGQSLRGLGLSRRPSGPDTPRPTRQHATIRWVMPLGKAGHAGYRPTCAGLACCPVCLAQSPFLRREWRLSFVTACPSHGVELLDACPECGAAYAPLSNGLGRRRNWVGQRELPFAWCAECGHDFREGQ
;
A
#
# COMPACT_ATOMS: atom_id res chain seq x y z
N MET A 1 -29.07 60.59 28.57
CA MET A 1 -28.30 59.76 29.52
C MET A 1 -28.40 58.32 29.05
N THR A 2 -27.45 57.92 28.21
CA THR A 2 -27.38 56.58 27.61
C THR A 2 -25.98 56.05 27.92
N ALA A 3 -25.92 55.06 28.81
CA ALA A 3 -24.68 54.42 29.23
C ALA A 3 -24.24 53.43 28.15
N THR A 4 -23.14 53.73 27.47
CA THR A 4 -22.47 52.82 26.53
C THR A 4 -21.44 52.01 27.32
N GLY A 5 -21.73 50.73 27.58
CA GLY A 5 -20.80 49.80 28.21
C GLY A 5 -19.64 49.44 27.25
N PRO A 6 -18.42 49.17 27.77
CA PRO A 6 -17.29 48.79 26.94
C PRO A 6 -17.34 47.32 26.49
N ARG A 7 -16.90 47.11 25.25
CA ARG A 7 -16.80 45.84 24.51
C ARG A 7 -15.64 44.96 25.01
N GLU A 8 -15.97 43.69 25.22
CA GLU A 8 -15.25 42.48 24.78
C GLU A 8 -13.73 42.34 25.10
N GLY A 9 -13.45 41.64 26.20
CA GLY A 9 -12.18 40.97 26.45
C GLY A 9 -12.15 39.57 25.82
N GLY A 10 -11.69 39.48 24.57
CA GLY A 10 -11.37 38.21 23.92
C GLY A 10 -9.91 37.82 24.16
N GLN A 11 -9.66 37.02 25.18
CA GLN A 11 -8.33 36.45 25.44
C GLN A 11 -7.96 35.44 24.35
N SER A 12 -7.10 35.84 23.40
CA SER A 12 -6.52 34.95 22.40
C SER A 12 -5.37 34.15 23.02
N LEU A 13 -5.66 32.93 23.49
CA LEU A 13 -4.64 31.96 23.89
C LEU A 13 -3.94 31.41 22.63
N ARG A 14 -2.97 32.15 22.09
CA ARG A 14 -1.97 31.62 21.15
C ARG A 14 -0.86 30.92 21.92
N GLY A 15 -1.18 29.75 22.47
CA GLY A 15 -0.22 28.81 23.07
C GLY A 15 -0.02 27.61 22.15
N LEU A 16 1.23 27.13 22.08
CA LEU A 16 1.77 26.06 21.21
C LEU A 16 2.33 26.56 19.87
N GLY A 17 3.56 27.07 19.96
CA GLY A 17 4.44 27.31 18.83
C GLY A 17 4.77 26.02 18.08
N LEU A 18 4.03 25.74 17.01
CA LEU A 18 4.55 24.97 15.89
C LEU A 18 5.49 25.91 15.12
N SER A 19 6.75 25.97 15.54
CA SER A 19 7.78 26.66 14.79
C SER A 19 7.86 26.02 13.40
N ARG A 20 7.42 26.76 12.37
CA ARG A 20 7.58 26.33 10.98
C ARG A 20 9.07 26.20 10.73
N ARG A 21 9.56 24.98 10.50
CA ARG A 21 10.96 24.76 10.15
C ARG A 21 11.28 25.54 8.87
N PRO A 22 12.36 26.34 8.84
CA PRO A 22 12.78 26.99 7.62
C PRO A 22 13.18 25.93 6.60
N SER A 23 12.48 25.91 5.47
CA SER A 23 12.80 25.08 4.31
C SER A 23 13.91 25.77 3.51
N GLY A 24 15.16 25.50 3.88
CA GLY A 24 16.34 25.89 3.10
C GLY A 24 16.72 24.81 2.07
N PRO A 25 17.45 25.16 0.99
CA PRO A 25 17.84 24.23 -0.06
C PRO A 25 18.77 23.09 0.41
N ASP A 26 19.40 23.22 1.57
CA ASP A 26 20.37 22.25 2.12
C ASP A 26 19.85 21.42 3.31
N THR A 27 18.55 21.48 3.65
CA THR A 27 18.03 20.55 4.67
C THR A 27 17.93 19.14 4.08
N PRO A 28 18.67 18.13 4.61
CA PRO A 28 18.53 16.76 4.13
C PRO A 28 17.09 16.33 4.35
N ARG A 29 16.43 15.92 3.27
CA ARG A 29 15.06 15.41 3.31
C ARG A 29 15.05 14.27 4.33
N PRO A 30 14.21 14.32 5.39
CA PRO A 30 14.19 13.26 6.38
C PRO A 30 13.90 11.95 5.65
N THR A 31 14.87 11.03 5.66
CA THR A 31 14.66 9.67 5.23
C THR A 31 13.53 9.13 6.08
N ARG A 32 12.36 8.98 5.49
CA ARG A 32 11.19 8.44 6.15
C ARG A 32 11.54 7.01 6.53
N GLN A 33 12.02 6.82 7.76
CA GLN A 33 12.21 5.49 8.34
C GLN A 33 10.80 4.90 8.43
N HIS A 34 10.41 4.14 7.40
CA HIS A 34 9.25 3.27 7.55
C HIS A 34 9.57 2.39 8.74
N ALA A 35 8.71 2.38 9.76
CA ALA A 35 8.84 1.46 10.88
C ALA A 35 8.91 0.04 10.30
N THR A 36 10.13 -0.49 10.15
CA THR A 36 10.38 -1.81 9.58
C THR A 36 10.08 -2.80 10.69
N ILE A 37 8.80 -3.15 10.82
CA ILE A 37 8.41 -4.33 11.58
C ILE A 37 9.15 -5.49 10.91
N ARG A 38 10.18 -6.02 11.61
CA ARG A 38 11.19 -6.95 11.07
C ARG A 38 10.62 -8.14 10.30
N TRP A 39 9.41 -8.57 10.67
CA TRP A 39 8.78 -9.78 10.15
C TRP A 39 7.73 -9.52 9.07
N VAL A 40 7.35 -8.26 8.84
CA VAL A 40 6.36 -7.88 7.83
C VAL A 40 7.10 -7.43 6.59
N MET A 41 6.87 -8.10 5.46
CA MET A 41 7.51 -7.75 4.20
C MET A 41 7.19 -6.30 3.82
N PRO A 42 8.20 -5.45 3.58
CA PRO A 42 7.98 -4.07 3.16
C PRO A 42 7.35 -4.08 1.78
N LEU A 43 6.25 -3.34 1.61
CA LEU A 43 5.70 -3.16 0.28
C LEU A 43 6.66 -2.24 -0.47
N GLY A 44 7.39 -2.77 -1.44
CA GLY A 44 8.42 -2.08 -2.22
C GLY A 44 7.90 -0.97 -3.15
N LYS A 45 6.89 -0.19 -2.74
CA LYS A 45 6.34 0.92 -3.52
C LYS A 45 7.36 2.05 -3.63
N ALA A 46 7.98 2.21 -4.80
CA ALA A 46 8.82 3.35 -5.15
C ALA A 46 7.96 4.54 -5.66
N GLY A 47 7.08 5.06 -4.79
CA GLY A 47 6.29 6.26 -5.10
C GLY A 47 5.47 6.12 -6.39
N HIS A 48 5.70 7.03 -7.35
CA HIS A 48 4.98 7.07 -8.63
C HIS A 48 5.37 5.92 -9.58
N ALA A 49 6.59 5.37 -9.42
CA ALA A 49 7.19 4.40 -10.34
C ALA A 49 6.66 2.96 -10.19
N GLY A 50 5.82 2.69 -9.19
CA GLY A 50 5.26 1.35 -8.95
C GLY A 50 6.08 0.57 -7.93
N TYR A 51 6.11 -0.76 -8.07
CA TYR A 51 6.87 -1.64 -7.19
C TYR A 51 8.33 -1.75 -7.66
N ARG A 52 9.30 -1.75 -6.73
CA ARG A 52 10.71 -1.98 -7.07
C ARG A 52 10.86 -3.42 -7.58
N PRO A 53 11.59 -3.65 -8.68
CA PRO A 53 11.83 -5.01 -9.20
C PRO A 53 12.53 -5.91 -8.19
N THR A 54 13.35 -5.33 -7.30
CA THR A 54 14.10 -6.02 -6.26
C THR A 54 13.29 -6.28 -4.98
N CYS A 55 12.00 -5.93 -4.95
CA CYS A 55 11.13 -6.16 -3.80
C CYS A 55 9.98 -7.07 -4.21
N ALA A 56 9.86 -8.20 -3.51
CA ALA A 56 8.73 -9.12 -3.63
C ALA A 56 7.39 -8.37 -3.46
N GLY A 57 6.40 -8.72 -4.27
CA GLY A 57 5.05 -8.18 -4.20
C GLY A 57 4.36 -8.49 -2.88
N LEU A 58 3.04 -8.29 -2.84
CA LEU A 58 2.25 -9.07 -1.89
C LEU A 58 2.39 -10.55 -2.25
N ALA A 59 2.09 -11.46 -1.33
CA ALA A 59 2.01 -12.88 -1.63
C ALA A 59 0.54 -13.32 -1.71
N CYS A 60 0.21 -14.31 -2.54
CA CYS A 60 -1.12 -14.89 -2.63
C CYS A 60 -1.10 -16.41 -2.83
N CYS A 61 -2.17 -17.08 -2.40
CA CYS A 61 -2.41 -18.48 -2.71
C CYS A 61 -3.44 -18.58 -3.84
N PRO A 62 -3.13 -19.26 -4.96
CA PRO A 62 -4.04 -19.39 -6.10
C PRO A 62 -5.33 -20.14 -5.72
N VAL A 63 -5.20 -21.19 -4.90
CA VAL A 63 -6.33 -22.00 -4.42
C VAL A 63 -7.25 -21.18 -3.50
N CYS A 64 -6.67 -20.40 -2.59
CA CYS A 64 -7.45 -19.48 -1.77
C CYS A 64 -8.20 -18.47 -2.64
N LEU A 65 -7.56 -17.86 -3.63
CA LEU A 65 -8.19 -16.88 -4.51
C LEU A 65 -9.36 -17.48 -5.32
N ALA A 66 -9.27 -18.76 -5.69
CA ALA A 66 -10.34 -19.47 -6.38
C ALA A 66 -11.53 -19.80 -5.46
N GLN A 67 -11.27 -20.21 -4.22
CA GLN A 67 -12.31 -20.59 -3.25
C GLN A 67 -12.97 -19.39 -2.59
N SER A 68 -12.16 -18.39 -2.22
CA SER A 68 -12.62 -17.24 -1.47
C SER A 68 -11.84 -15.98 -1.83
N PRO A 69 -12.53 -14.93 -2.30
CA PRO A 69 -11.87 -13.78 -2.89
C PRO A 69 -11.42 -12.78 -1.81
N PHE A 70 -10.58 -13.21 -0.86
CA PHE A 70 -9.95 -12.33 0.12
C PHE A 70 -8.45 -12.58 0.28
N LEU A 71 -7.70 -11.50 0.49
CA LEU A 71 -6.27 -11.56 0.79
C LEU A 71 -6.04 -11.75 2.28
N ARG A 72 -5.17 -12.70 2.63
CA ARG A 72 -4.87 -13.00 4.03
C ARG A 72 -3.75 -12.10 4.55
N ARG A 73 -3.87 -11.67 5.80
CA ARG A 73 -2.87 -10.80 6.46
C ARG A 73 -1.57 -11.54 6.75
N GLU A 74 -1.68 -12.81 7.11
CA GLU A 74 -0.56 -13.72 7.42
C GLU A 74 0.44 -13.88 6.26
N TRP A 75 -0.02 -13.80 5.00
CA TRP A 75 0.85 -13.85 3.82
C TRP A 75 1.81 -12.65 3.71
N ARG A 76 1.65 -11.63 4.55
CA ARG A 76 2.59 -10.50 4.64
C ARG A 76 3.78 -10.78 5.55
N LEU A 77 3.77 -11.91 6.26
CA LEU A 77 4.84 -12.30 7.16
C LEU A 77 5.95 -12.99 6.36
N SER A 78 7.18 -12.51 6.51
CA SER A 78 8.38 -12.99 5.80
C SER A 78 8.65 -14.49 5.92
N PHE A 79 8.16 -15.14 6.97
CA PHE A 79 8.34 -16.58 7.22
C PHE A 79 7.16 -17.43 6.75
N VAL A 80 6.09 -16.83 6.22
CA VAL A 80 4.96 -17.54 5.63
C VAL A 80 5.19 -17.59 4.12
N THR A 81 5.85 -18.64 3.66
CA THR A 81 6.16 -18.88 2.23
C THR A 81 5.18 -19.84 1.56
N ALA A 82 4.38 -20.57 2.34
CA ALA A 82 3.33 -21.46 1.87
C ALA A 82 2.00 -21.12 2.54
N CYS A 83 0.89 -21.45 1.86
CA CYS A 83 -0.45 -21.25 2.37
C CYS A 83 -0.72 -22.17 3.57
N PRO A 84 -1.05 -21.66 4.78
CA PRO A 84 -1.34 -22.50 5.94
C PRO A 84 -2.56 -23.41 5.76
N SER A 85 -3.50 -23.02 4.88
CA SER A 85 -4.73 -23.77 4.62
C SER A 85 -4.60 -24.83 3.53
N HIS A 86 -3.74 -24.61 2.52
CA HIS A 86 -3.68 -25.45 1.32
C HIS A 86 -2.32 -26.13 1.10
N GLY A 87 -1.27 -25.71 1.83
CA GLY A 87 0.07 -26.28 1.70
C GLY A 87 0.80 -25.93 0.40
N VAL A 88 0.23 -25.08 -0.47
CA VAL A 88 0.86 -24.63 -1.72
C VAL A 88 1.79 -23.44 -1.49
N GLU A 89 2.82 -23.30 -2.31
CA GLU A 89 3.70 -22.14 -2.31
C GLU A 89 2.92 -20.86 -2.60
N LEU A 90 3.24 -19.77 -1.89
CA LEU A 90 2.63 -18.47 -2.12
C LEU A 90 3.33 -17.76 -3.28
N LEU A 91 2.53 -17.27 -4.22
CA LEU A 91 3.01 -16.50 -5.37
C LEU A 91 3.20 -15.04 -4.96
N ASP A 92 4.42 -14.52 -5.10
CA ASP A 92 4.75 -13.10 -4.90
C ASP A 92 5.03 -12.35 -6.22
N ALA A 93 5.08 -13.10 -7.33
CA ALA A 93 5.25 -12.64 -8.69
C ALA A 93 4.33 -13.41 -9.66
N CYS A 94 4.08 -12.80 -10.82
CA CYS A 94 3.31 -13.42 -11.89
C CYS A 94 4.14 -14.53 -12.57
N PRO A 95 3.60 -15.76 -12.74
CA PRO A 95 4.32 -16.84 -13.42
C PRO A 95 4.54 -16.56 -14.91
N GLU A 96 3.65 -15.80 -15.56
CA GLU A 96 3.73 -15.47 -16.99
C GLU A 96 4.74 -14.36 -17.31
N CYS A 97 4.72 -13.27 -16.54
CA CYS A 97 5.49 -12.06 -16.88
C CYS A 97 6.54 -11.67 -15.83
N GLY A 98 6.63 -12.38 -14.71
CA GLY A 98 7.56 -12.08 -13.61
C GLY A 98 7.27 -10.80 -12.83
N ALA A 99 6.20 -10.07 -13.16
CA ALA A 99 5.85 -8.84 -12.46
C ALA A 99 5.42 -9.14 -11.01
N ALA A 100 5.87 -8.32 -10.07
CA ALA A 100 5.49 -8.44 -8.66
C ALA A 100 3.95 -8.41 -8.49
N TYR A 101 3.42 -9.29 -7.64
CA TYR A 101 2.01 -9.33 -7.35
C TYR A 101 1.57 -8.05 -6.61
N ALA A 102 0.89 -7.17 -7.36
CA ALA A 102 0.51 -5.84 -6.90
C ALA A 102 -0.99 -5.57 -7.14
N PRO A 103 -1.88 -6.28 -6.43
CA PRO A 103 -3.34 -6.17 -6.65
C PRO A 103 -3.90 -4.77 -6.37
N LEU A 104 -3.22 -3.97 -5.55
CA LEU A 104 -3.60 -2.57 -5.32
C LEU A 104 -3.41 -1.69 -6.57
N SER A 105 -2.57 -2.09 -7.52
CA SER A 105 -2.36 -1.35 -8.78
C SER A 105 -3.57 -1.47 -9.72
N ASN A 106 -4.29 -2.58 -9.62
CA ASN A 106 -5.41 -2.94 -10.49
C ASN A 106 -6.62 -1.99 -10.35
N GLY A 107 -6.87 -1.49 -9.13
CA GLY A 107 -7.95 -0.54 -8.84
C GLY A 107 -7.57 0.95 -8.95
N LEU A 108 -6.29 1.26 -9.11
CA LEU A 108 -5.78 2.64 -9.12
C LEU A 108 -5.47 3.17 -10.53
N GLY A 109 -5.82 2.42 -11.59
CA GLY A 109 -5.62 2.83 -12.98
C GLY A 109 -4.14 3.06 -13.36
N ARG A 110 -3.20 2.39 -12.67
CA ARG A 110 -1.77 2.53 -12.96
C ARG A 110 -1.38 1.63 -14.14
N ARG A 111 -0.64 2.19 -15.10
CA ARG A 111 -0.13 1.58 -16.35
C ARG A 111 -1.16 1.02 -17.34
N ARG A 112 -2.32 0.50 -16.90
CA ARG A 112 -3.42 0.00 -17.74
C ARG A 112 -4.78 0.29 -17.07
N ASN A 113 -5.82 0.61 -17.84
CA ASN A 113 -7.11 1.08 -17.33
C ASN A 113 -8.14 -0.05 -17.11
N TRP A 114 -7.73 -1.15 -16.48
CA TRP A 114 -8.60 -2.30 -16.16
C TRP A 114 -9.73 -2.02 -15.15
N VAL A 115 -9.84 -0.78 -14.68
CA VAL A 115 -10.85 -0.34 -13.71
C VAL A 115 -12.24 -0.66 -14.26
N GLY A 116 -12.97 -1.52 -13.54
CA GLY A 116 -14.33 -1.92 -13.91
C GLY A 116 -14.43 -3.02 -14.98
N GLN A 117 -13.32 -3.55 -15.51
CA GLN A 117 -13.36 -4.61 -16.53
C GLN A 117 -13.29 -6.03 -15.97
N ARG A 118 -12.93 -6.20 -14.69
CA ARG A 118 -12.77 -7.51 -14.04
C ARG A 118 -13.37 -7.50 -12.64
N GLU A 119 -14.11 -8.57 -12.32
CA GLU A 119 -14.87 -8.69 -11.07
C GLU A 119 -14.00 -8.67 -9.81
N LEU A 120 -12.80 -9.25 -9.88
CA LEU A 120 -11.90 -9.39 -8.73
C LEU A 120 -10.56 -8.71 -9.00
N PRO A 121 -10.37 -7.44 -8.58
CA PRO A 121 -9.15 -6.67 -8.87
C PRO A 121 -7.88 -7.24 -8.22
N PHE A 122 -7.95 -8.32 -7.46
CA PHE A 122 -6.77 -8.99 -6.89
C PHE A 122 -6.48 -10.37 -7.49
N ALA A 123 -7.36 -10.91 -8.33
CA ALA A 123 -7.15 -12.24 -8.91
C ALA A 123 -6.20 -12.24 -10.11
N TRP A 124 -5.77 -11.08 -10.60
CA TRP A 124 -5.04 -10.98 -11.86
C TRP A 124 -3.84 -10.03 -11.82
N CYS A 125 -2.91 -10.25 -12.76
CA CYS A 125 -1.68 -9.50 -12.87
C CYS A 125 -1.90 -8.11 -13.49
N ALA A 126 -1.46 -7.05 -12.78
CA ALA A 126 -1.56 -5.67 -13.23
C ALA A 126 -0.92 -5.41 -14.60
N GLU A 127 0.14 -6.15 -14.92
CA GLU A 127 1.01 -5.91 -16.06
C GLU A 127 0.71 -6.82 -17.26
N CYS A 128 0.15 -8.02 -17.10
CA CYS A 128 -0.18 -8.91 -18.23
C CYS A 128 -1.64 -9.36 -18.27
N GLY A 129 -2.39 -9.28 -17.17
CA GLY A 129 -3.77 -9.75 -17.09
C GLY A 129 -3.92 -11.26 -16.83
N HIS A 130 -2.82 -11.99 -16.64
CA HIS A 130 -2.88 -13.41 -16.23
C HIS A 130 -3.69 -13.58 -14.95
N ASP A 131 -4.53 -14.60 -14.90
CA ASP A 131 -5.34 -14.94 -13.74
C ASP A 131 -4.59 -15.90 -12.83
N PHE A 132 -4.30 -15.45 -11.60
CA PHE A 132 -3.58 -16.25 -10.62
C PHE A 132 -4.36 -17.49 -10.16
N ARG A 133 -5.65 -17.61 -10.47
CA ARG A 133 -6.45 -18.80 -10.12
C ARG A 133 -6.19 -19.98 -11.07
N GLU A 134 -5.62 -19.73 -12.24
CA GLU A 134 -5.44 -20.73 -13.29
C GLU A 134 -4.09 -21.46 -13.22
N GLY A 135 -3.14 -20.98 -12.42
CA GLY A 135 -1.80 -21.57 -12.30
C GLY A 135 -1.71 -22.68 -11.25
N GLN A 136 -1.57 -23.93 -11.70
CA GLN A 136 -0.96 -25.03 -10.96
C GLN A 136 0.10 -25.71 -11.82
#